data_AF-A0AA35PH05-F1
#
_entry.id   AF-A0AA35PH05-F1
#
_cell.length_a   1.000
_cell.length_b   1.000
_cell.length_c   1.000
_cell.angle_alpha   90.00
_cell.angle_beta   90.00
_cell.angle_gamma   90.00
#
_symmetry.space_group_name_H-M   'P 1'
#
loop_
_entity.id
_entity.type
_entity.pdbx_description
1 polymer ?
#
loop_
_entity_poly.entity_id
_entity_poly.type
_entity_poly.pdbx_seq_one_letter_code
_entity_poly.pdbx_strand_id
1 'polypeptide(L)'
;MMMFSSKYWARRGLSLDSAVPLEHPLHGNVTLNRTSSGKNDDKKDNKGASKNESTSEGGKTAVVFSLKNEVGGLVKALRLFQEKHVSMVHIESRKSKRRSSEVEIFVDCDCSKKEFNELIQLLKKIAELDKCSQRVLMYGSELDADHPGFKDNVYRQRRKYFVDVAMNYKYGQPIPRVDYTPEEIKTWGVVFRELTKLYPTHACREYLKNFPLLTKHCGYREDNVPQLEDVSMFLKERSGFTVRPVAGYLSPRDFLAGLAYRVFHCTQYIRHGSDPLYTPEPDTCHELLGHVPLLADPKFAQFSQEIGLASLGSSDEDVQKLATLLYNMFTDSDSAIFSLLNLAFVSKTGNSGLTEQGFCLPLENSRDFAKSINRPFSVYFNPYTQSIEILKDTRSIENVVQDLRSDLNTVCDALSKMNRYLGI
;
A
#
# COMPACT_ATOMS: atom_id res chain seq x y z
N MET A 1 4.96 20.82 -6.97
CA MET A 1 5.33 20.28 -8.31
C MET A 1 6.56 19.36 -8.27
N MET A 2 6.65 18.35 -7.38
CA MET A 2 7.79 17.41 -7.36
C MET A 2 7.44 15.92 -7.30
N MET A 3 6.25 15.52 -6.82
CA MET A 3 5.86 14.11 -6.96
C MET A 3 5.60 13.71 -8.42
N PHE A 4 5.14 14.62 -9.29
CA PHE A 4 4.73 14.31 -10.67
C PHE A 4 4.99 15.43 -11.69
N SER A 5 6.12 16.14 -11.60
CA SER A 5 6.44 17.24 -12.54
C SER A 5 7.10 16.75 -13.83
N SER A 6 6.42 16.94 -14.97
CA SER A 6 6.99 16.69 -16.30
C SER A 6 8.26 17.52 -16.60
N LYS A 7 8.42 18.68 -15.95
CA LYS A 7 9.59 19.57 -16.13
C LYS A 7 10.90 19.01 -15.57
N TYR A 8 10.84 18.09 -14.61
CA TYR A 8 12.04 17.43 -14.07
C TYR A 8 12.49 16.26 -14.96
N TRP A 9 11.54 15.53 -15.56
CA TRP A 9 11.82 14.41 -16.48
C TRP A 9 12.42 14.85 -17.82
N ALA A 10 12.08 16.05 -18.30
CA ALA A 10 12.60 16.58 -19.57
C ALA A 10 14.03 17.16 -19.50
N ARG A 11 14.60 17.38 -18.31
CA ARG A 11 15.84 18.19 -18.14
C ARG A 11 17.15 17.40 -18.14
N ARG A 12 17.12 16.07 -18.23
CA ARG A 12 18.34 15.25 -18.37
C ARG A 12 18.20 14.32 -19.57
N GLY A 13 18.32 14.89 -20.77
CA GLY A 13 18.46 14.16 -22.03
C GLY A 13 19.69 13.25 -22.04
N LEU A 14 19.61 12.13 -21.33
CA LEU A 14 20.53 11.01 -21.44
C LEU A 14 19.84 9.98 -22.33
N SER A 15 20.38 9.88 -23.54
CA SER A 15 20.12 8.82 -24.51
C SER A 15 20.06 7.46 -23.82
N LEU A 16 19.02 6.69 -24.15
CA LEU A 16 18.63 5.42 -23.52
C LEU A 16 19.49 4.22 -23.97
N ASP A 17 20.68 4.44 -24.55
CA ASP A 17 21.48 3.39 -25.20
C ASP A 17 22.86 3.12 -24.56
N SER A 18 23.22 3.69 -23.40
CA SER A 18 24.57 3.46 -22.85
C SER A 18 24.66 3.46 -21.33
N ALA A 19 24.02 2.49 -20.67
CA ALA A 19 24.42 2.00 -19.35
C ALA A 19 23.71 0.67 -19.03
N VAL A 20 23.93 -0.36 -19.85
CA VAL A 20 23.55 -1.74 -19.53
C VAL A 20 24.82 -2.58 -19.59
N PRO A 21 25.41 -3.01 -18.46
CA PRO A 21 26.03 -4.32 -18.43
C PRO A 21 24.89 -5.33 -18.53
N LEU A 22 24.89 -6.08 -19.63
CA LEU A 22 24.05 -7.25 -19.84
C LEU A 22 24.12 -8.17 -18.63
N GLU A 23 23.10 -8.17 -17.76
CA GLU A 23 22.88 -9.28 -16.83
C GLU A 23 21.40 -9.64 -16.73
N HIS A 24 21.19 -10.95 -16.72
CA HIS A 24 19.96 -11.70 -16.91
C HIS A 24 18.80 -11.30 -15.98
N PRO A 25 17.54 -11.49 -16.41
CA PRO A 25 16.36 -11.13 -15.63
C PRO A 25 16.26 -11.97 -14.34
N LEU A 26 16.63 -11.35 -13.21
CA LEU A 26 16.48 -11.92 -11.86
C LEU A 26 15.01 -11.92 -11.43
N HIS A 27 14.27 -12.92 -11.92
CA HIS A 27 12.97 -13.30 -11.38
C HIS A 27 13.17 -14.05 -10.06
N GLY A 28 12.76 -13.43 -8.94
CA GLY A 28 12.54 -14.14 -7.69
C GLY A 28 11.31 -15.06 -7.81
N ASN A 29 11.47 -16.21 -8.45
CA ASN A 29 10.39 -17.18 -8.65
C ASN A 29 10.08 -17.93 -7.35
N VAL A 30 8.86 -17.74 -6.82
CA VAL A 30 8.19 -18.80 -6.06
C VAL A 30 7.92 -19.93 -7.04
N THR A 31 8.66 -21.03 -6.94
CA THR A 31 8.53 -22.16 -7.88
C THR A 31 7.53 -23.15 -7.29
N LEU A 32 6.43 -23.40 -8.01
CA LEU A 32 5.32 -24.26 -7.60
C LEU A 32 5.54 -25.66 -8.18
N ASN A 33 5.56 -26.69 -7.34
CA ASN A 33 5.44 -28.08 -7.80
C ASN A 33 4.31 -28.79 -7.04
N ARG A 34 3.33 -29.30 -7.79
CA ARG A 34 2.33 -30.26 -7.30
C ARG A 34 2.78 -31.66 -7.71
N THR A 35 3.34 -32.42 -6.79
CA THR A 35 3.73 -33.82 -7.04
C THR A 35 2.69 -34.75 -6.44
N SER A 36 1.89 -35.41 -7.29
CA SER A 36 1.11 -36.59 -6.88
C SER A 36 2.05 -37.79 -6.87
N SER A 37 2.50 -38.24 -5.71
CA SER A 37 3.27 -39.48 -5.61
C SER A 37 2.34 -40.69 -5.70
N GLY A 38 2.00 -41.11 -6.93
CA GLY A 38 1.44 -42.43 -7.19
C GLY A 38 2.58 -43.40 -7.50
N LYS A 39 2.80 -44.40 -6.63
CA LYS A 39 3.67 -45.54 -6.95
C LYS A 39 2.94 -46.46 -7.93
N ASN A 40 3.54 -46.70 -9.10
CA ASN A 40 3.18 -47.81 -9.98
C ASN A 40 3.78 -49.10 -9.42
N ASP A 41 2.96 -50.12 -9.23
CA ASP A 41 3.36 -51.54 -9.30
C ASP A 41 2.17 -52.34 -9.90
N ASP A 42 2.48 -53.17 -10.89
CA ASP A 42 1.56 -53.96 -11.71
C ASP A 42 0.85 -55.11 -10.95
N LYS A 43 -0.47 -55.29 -11.15
CA LYS A 43 -1.08 -56.55 -11.63
C LYS A 43 -2.61 -56.54 -11.82
N LYS A 44 -3.02 -57.41 -12.74
CA LYS A 44 -4.32 -57.72 -13.36
C LYS A 44 -5.50 -58.16 -12.45
N ASP A 45 -6.69 -57.93 -13.04
CA ASP A 45 -7.95 -58.73 -13.05
C ASP A 45 -9.17 -58.36 -12.16
N ASN A 46 -10.22 -57.95 -12.89
CA ASN A 46 -11.67 -58.29 -12.83
C ASN A 46 -12.68 -57.64 -11.84
N LYS A 47 -13.75 -57.09 -12.48
CA LYS A 47 -15.19 -56.98 -12.12
C LYS A 47 -15.63 -56.37 -10.77
N GLY A 48 -16.39 -55.25 -10.90
CA GLY A 48 -17.77 -55.17 -10.36
C GLY A 48 -18.05 -54.27 -9.15
N ALA A 49 -19.08 -53.43 -9.34
CA ALA A 49 -19.97 -52.82 -8.34
C ALA A 49 -19.57 -51.52 -7.60
N SER A 50 -20.50 -50.58 -7.72
CA SER A 50 -20.61 -49.28 -7.06
C SER A 50 -20.65 -49.37 -5.52
N LYS A 51 -19.99 -48.42 -4.84
CA LYS A 51 -20.48 -47.81 -3.61
C LYS A 51 -19.80 -46.46 -3.35
N ASN A 52 -20.63 -45.44 -3.16
CA ASN A 52 -20.29 -44.11 -2.68
C ASN A 52 -19.67 -44.19 -1.28
N GLU A 53 -18.47 -43.64 -1.09
CA GLU A 53 -18.02 -43.09 0.19
C GLU A 53 -17.29 -41.77 -0.06
N SER A 54 -17.84 -40.71 0.52
CA SER A 54 -17.33 -39.35 0.51
C SER A 54 -16.13 -39.25 1.45
N THR A 55 -14.92 -39.41 0.93
CA THR A 55 -13.68 -39.08 1.64
C THR A 55 -13.25 -37.65 1.30
N SER A 56 -13.18 -36.81 2.34
CA SER A 56 -12.56 -35.49 2.30
C SER A 56 -11.11 -35.59 1.79
N GLU A 57 -10.84 -35.16 0.56
CA GLU A 57 -9.49 -35.07 0.01
C GLU A 57 -8.73 -33.90 0.67
N GLY A 58 -8.11 -34.15 1.82
CA GLY A 58 -7.04 -33.31 2.36
C GLY A 58 -5.80 -33.42 1.49
N GLY A 59 -5.59 -32.43 0.61
CA GLY A 59 -4.44 -32.41 -0.29
C GLY A 59 -3.19 -31.91 0.41
N LYS A 60 -2.17 -32.78 0.57
CA LYS A 60 -0.83 -32.36 0.99
C LYS A 60 -0.28 -31.33 0.00
N THR A 61 0.01 -30.13 0.47
CA THR A 61 0.43 -29.02 -0.39
C THR A 61 1.71 -28.40 0.15
N ALA A 62 2.72 -28.23 -0.71
CA ALA A 62 4.02 -27.70 -0.30
C ALA A 62 4.17 -26.22 -0.68
N VAL A 63 4.68 -25.41 0.26
CA VAL A 63 5.11 -24.02 0.02
C VAL A 63 6.62 -23.96 0.06
N VAL A 64 7.22 -23.29 -0.93
CA VAL A 64 8.66 -23.00 -0.94
C VAL A 64 8.86 -21.49 -1.00
N PHE A 65 9.62 -20.95 -0.06
CA PHE A 65 9.95 -19.53 -0.01
C PHE A 65 11.37 -19.29 0.51
N SER A 66 11.97 -18.17 0.12
CA SER A 66 13.32 -17.79 0.55
C SER A 66 13.25 -16.72 1.63
N LEU A 67 14.06 -16.87 2.68
CA LEU A 67 14.23 -15.90 3.75
C LEU A 67 15.69 -15.44 3.82
N LYS A 68 15.93 -14.18 4.19
CA LYS A 68 17.26 -13.74 4.60
C LYS A 68 17.66 -14.48 5.88
N ASN A 69 18.95 -14.81 5.99
CA ASN A 69 19.49 -15.44 7.18
C ASN A 69 19.62 -14.42 8.33
N GLU A 70 18.50 -14.14 9.00
CA GLU A 70 18.41 -13.21 10.13
C GLU A 70 17.75 -13.88 11.36
N VAL A 71 18.15 -13.44 12.55
CA VAL A 71 17.62 -13.97 13.82
C VAL A 71 16.10 -13.74 13.87
N GLY A 72 15.33 -14.82 14.05
CA GLY A 72 13.87 -14.77 14.14
C GLY A 72 13.13 -14.68 12.80
N GLY A 73 13.82 -14.63 11.65
CA GLY A 73 13.18 -14.58 10.33
C GLY A 73 12.25 -15.77 10.05
N LEU A 74 12.71 -16.99 10.38
CA LEU A 74 11.90 -18.21 10.25
C LEU A 74 10.68 -18.20 11.19
N VAL A 75 10.88 -17.83 12.45
CA VAL A 75 9.78 -17.77 13.44
C VAL A 75 8.68 -16.82 12.99
N LYS A 76 9.05 -15.66 12.44
CA LYS A 76 8.09 -14.70 11.86
C LYS A 76 7.31 -15.31 10.71
N ALA A 77 7.98 -16.01 9.80
CA ALA A 77 7.32 -16.67 8.67
C ALA A 77 6.35 -17.75 9.14
N LEU A 78 6.72 -18.58 10.12
CA LEU A 78 5.87 -19.65 10.64
C LEU A 78 4.66 -19.14 11.44
N ARG A 79 4.73 -17.96 12.06
CA ARG A 79 3.56 -17.32 12.70
C ARG A 79 2.42 -17.09 11.72
N LEU A 80 2.70 -16.78 10.45
CA LEU A 80 1.67 -16.58 9.44
C LEU A 80 0.87 -17.87 9.17
N PHE A 81 1.52 -19.03 9.21
CA PHE A 81 0.86 -20.33 9.08
C PHE A 81 -0.02 -20.60 10.30
N GLN A 82 0.48 -20.27 11.50
CA GLN A 82 -0.28 -20.39 12.75
C GLN A 82 -1.52 -19.48 12.80
N GLU A 83 -1.39 -18.21 12.42
CA GLU A 83 -2.50 -17.24 12.38
C GLU A 83 -3.61 -17.64 11.39
N LYS A 84 -3.25 -18.36 10.33
CA LYS A 84 -4.19 -18.86 9.32
C LYS A 84 -4.67 -20.28 9.58
N HIS A 85 -4.37 -20.84 10.76
CA HIS A 85 -4.75 -22.19 11.13
C HIS A 85 -4.31 -23.26 10.12
N VAL A 86 -3.22 -23.01 9.38
CA VAL A 86 -2.65 -23.96 8.43
C VAL A 86 -1.76 -24.93 9.20
N SER A 87 -2.14 -26.21 9.19
CA SER A 87 -1.35 -27.25 9.84
C SER A 87 -0.08 -27.51 9.04
N MET A 88 1.07 -27.34 9.68
CA MET A 88 2.38 -27.65 9.08
C MET A 88 2.77 -29.06 9.45
N VAL A 89 2.89 -29.93 8.45
CA VAL A 89 3.25 -31.35 8.62
C VAL A 89 4.75 -31.54 8.64
N HIS A 90 5.45 -30.79 7.78
CA HIS A 90 6.90 -30.88 7.66
C HIS A 90 7.49 -29.52 7.31
N ILE A 91 8.62 -29.18 7.95
CA ILE A 91 9.37 -27.95 7.66
C ILE A 91 10.83 -28.36 7.45
N GLU A 92 11.38 -28.01 6.29
CA GLU A 92 12.78 -28.21 5.96
C GLU A 92 13.42 -26.88 5.58
N SER A 93 14.60 -26.59 6.12
CA SER A 93 15.40 -25.42 5.74
C SER A 93 16.66 -25.86 5.01
N ARG A 94 16.92 -25.30 3.83
CA ARG A 94 18.14 -25.54 3.04
C ARG A 94 18.85 -24.23 2.72
N LYS A 95 20.17 -24.24 2.72
CA LYS A 95 20.96 -23.10 2.25
C LYS A 95 20.60 -22.82 0.77
N SER A 96 20.26 -21.58 0.43
CA SER A 96 19.90 -21.28 -0.96
C SER A 96 21.08 -21.49 -1.88
N LYS A 97 20.81 -22.11 -3.04
CA LYS A 97 21.80 -22.28 -4.12
C LYS A 97 21.96 -21.02 -4.97
N ARG A 98 21.00 -20.09 -4.89
CA ARG A 98 20.96 -18.87 -5.71
C ARG A 98 21.59 -17.67 -5.00
N ARG A 99 21.42 -17.56 -3.68
CA ARG A 99 21.91 -16.44 -2.87
C ARG A 99 22.55 -16.95 -1.59
N SER A 100 23.82 -16.62 -1.36
CA SER A 100 24.59 -17.11 -0.21
C SER A 100 24.09 -16.61 1.15
N SER A 101 23.36 -15.49 1.16
CA SER A 101 22.77 -14.85 2.35
C SER A 101 21.33 -15.27 2.66
N GLU A 102 20.77 -16.22 1.89
CA GLU A 102 19.37 -16.67 2.02
C GLU A 102 19.25 -18.17 2.30
N VAL A 103 18.13 -18.52 2.92
CA VAL A 103 17.73 -19.89 3.23
C VAL A 103 16.41 -20.16 2.51
N GLU A 104 16.33 -21.29 1.80
CA GLU A 104 15.10 -21.80 1.21
C GLU A 104 14.38 -22.65 2.25
N ILE A 105 13.14 -22.29 2.54
CA ILE A 105 12.27 -23.00 3.48
C ILE A 105 11.21 -23.74 2.66
N PHE A 106 11.08 -25.04 2.94
CA PHE A 106 10.09 -25.94 2.39
C PHE A 106 9.12 -26.27 3.51
N VAL A 107 7.84 -26.00 3.29
CA VAL A 107 6.79 -26.28 4.28
C VAL A 107 5.71 -27.13 3.63
N ASP A 108 5.58 -28.38 4.07
CA ASP A 108 4.45 -29.22 3.71
C ASP A 108 3.28 -28.89 4.64
N CYS A 109 2.16 -28.52 4.05
CA CYS A 109 0.95 -28.11 4.72
C CYS A 109 -0.13 -29.18 4.52
N ASP A 110 -0.89 -29.43 5.59
CA ASP A 110 -2.17 -30.11 5.54
C ASP A 110 -3.27 -29.07 5.80
N CYS A 111 -3.92 -28.66 4.71
CA CYS A 111 -4.94 -27.62 4.74
C CYS A 111 -5.85 -27.75 3.53
N SER A 112 -7.03 -27.16 3.62
CA SER A 112 -7.93 -27.06 2.47
C SER A 112 -7.31 -26.20 1.37
N LYS A 113 -7.76 -26.41 0.14
CA LYS A 113 -7.34 -25.61 -1.02
C LYS A 113 -7.63 -24.11 -0.84
N LYS A 114 -8.68 -23.77 -0.07
CA LYS A 114 -9.06 -22.39 0.22
C LYS A 114 -8.03 -21.74 1.17
N GLU A 115 -7.76 -22.38 2.31
CA GLU A 115 -6.76 -21.90 3.29
C GLU A 115 -5.36 -21.77 2.68
N PHE A 116 -4.96 -22.74 1.85
CA PHE A 116 -3.67 -22.70 1.16
C PHE A 116 -3.56 -21.49 0.22
N ASN A 117 -4.61 -21.20 -0.56
CA ASN A 117 -4.61 -20.08 -1.48
C ASN A 117 -4.58 -18.74 -0.74
N GLU A 118 -5.31 -18.62 0.37
CA GLU A 118 -5.29 -17.42 1.22
C GLU A 118 -3.90 -17.16 1.81
N LEU A 119 -3.24 -18.21 2.31
CA LEU A 119 -1.87 -18.14 2.82
C LEU A 119 -0.88 -17.67 1.74
N ILE A 120 -0.94 -18.25 0.54
CA ILE A 120 -0.05 -17.88 -0.57
C ILE A 120 -0.27 -16.43 -1.00
N GLN A 121 -1.52 -15.98 -1.08
CA GLN A 121 -1.84 -14.60 -1.44
C GLN A 121 -1.31 -13.62 -0.39
N LEU A 122 -1.44 -13.95 0.89
CA LEU A 122 -0.89 -13.13 1.98
C LEU A 122 0.64 -13.05 1.92
N LEU A 123 1.32 -14.18 1.70
CA LEU A 123 2.78 -14.21 1.56
C LEU A 123 3.26 -13.39 0.36
N LYS A 124 2.54 -13.43 -0.77
CA LYS A 124 2.81 -12.57 -1.92
C LYS A 124 2.61 -11.09 -1.60
N LYS A 125 1.50 -10.72 -0.95
CA LYS A 125 1.23 -9.35 -0.52
C LYS A 125 2.35 -8.81 0.37
N ILE A 126 2.75 -9.57 1.38
CA ILE A 126 3.81 -9.20 2.33
C ILE A 126 5.14 -9.01 1.58
N ALA A 127 5.52 -9.98 0.75
CA ALA A 127 6.76 -9.94 0.01
C ALA A 127 6.82 -8.75 -0.97
N GLU A 128 5.72 -8.46 -1.68
CA GLU A 128 5.67 -7.35 -2.63
C GLU A 128 5.71 -5.99 -1.91
N LEU A 129 4.91 -5.79 -0.85
CA LEU A 129 4.93 -4.54 -0.08
C LEU A 129 6.31 -4.27 0.56
N ASP A 130 6.94 -5.31 1.13
CA ASP A 130 8.27 -5.16 1.72
C ASP A 130 9.33 -4.82 0.67
N LYS A 131 9.30 -5.47 -0.51
CA LYS A 131 10.23 -5.15 -1.62
C LYS A 131 10.03 -3.74 -2.16
N CYS A 132 8.79 -3.34 -2.44
CA CYS A 132 8.47 -2.04 -3.01
C CYS A 132 8.99 -0.90 -2.11
N SER A 133 8.80 -1.02 -0.80
CA SER A 133 9.25 0.01 0.16
C SER A 133 10.77 0.22 0.24
N GLN A 134 11.56 -0.75 -0.24
CA GLN A 134 13.02 -0.67 -0.24
C GLN A 134 13.59 -0.01 -1.49
N ARG A 135 12.78 0.22 -2.54
CA ARG A 135 13.19 0.86 -3.80
C ARG A 135 13.02 2.37 -3.76
N VAL A 136 13.76 3.01 -2.86
CA VAL A 136 13.75 4.47 -2.71
C VAL A 136 14.59 5.11 -3.80
N LEU A 137 13.98 6.03 -4.56
CA LEU A 137 14.60 6.75 -5.67
C LEU A 137 15.33 8.01 -5.22
N MET A 138 14.74 8.78 -4.29
CA MET A 138 15.25 10.09 -3.88
C MET A 138 14.90 10.41 -2.43
N TYR A 139 15.62 11.37 -1.86
CA TYR A 139 15.37 11.95 -0.54
C TYR A 139 15.30 10.89 0.57
N GLY A 140 16.15 9.87 0.46
CA GLY A 140 16.43 8.91 1.53
C GLY A 140 17.44 9.50 2.52
N SER A 141 18.65 8.96 2.52
CA SER A 141 19.75 9.45 3.39
C SER A 141 20.53 10.62 2.79
N GLU A 142 20.46 10.80 1.48
CA GLU A 142 21.17 11.86 0.76
C GLU A 142 20.19 12.96 0.37
N LEU A 143 20.63 14.21 0.57
CA LEU A 143 19.87 15.43 0.29
C LEU A 143 20.54 16.19 -0.86
N ASP A 144 19.73 16.84 -1.68
CA ASP A 144 20.23 17.70 -2.75
C ASP A 144 20.95 18.94 -2.18
N ALA A 145 21.87 19.52 -2.95
CA ALA A 145 22.74 20.61 -2.49
C ALA A 145 21.97 21.91 -2.14
N ASP A 146 20.78 22.10 -2.72
CA ASP A 146 19.86 23.19 -2.47
C ASP A 146 18.88 22.92 -1.31
N HIS A 147 18.88 21.72 -0.74
CA HIS A 147 18.06 21.39 0.41
C HIS A 147 18.52 22.19 1.66
N PRO A 148 17.62 22.80 2.45
CA PRO A 148 17.99 23.65 3.59
C PRO A 148 18.86 22.92 4.63
N GLY A 149 18.59 21.62 4.83
CA GLY A 149 19.38 20.74 5.71
C GLY A 149 20.66 20.15 5.09
N PHE A 150 21.09 20.53 3.87
CA PHE A 150 22.26 19.92 3.20
C PHE A 150 23.57 20.11 3.99
N LYS A 151 23.73 21.29 4.61
CA LYS A 151 24.91 21.64 5.42
C LYS A 151 24.77 21.29 6.90
N ASP A 152 23.58 20.84 7.32
CA ASP A 152 23.32 20.48 8.71
C ASP A 152 23.61 18.99 8.94
N ASN A 153 24.73 18.72 9.61
CA ASN A 153 25.16 17.35 9.93
C ASN A 153 24.22 16.66 10.92
N VAL A 154 23.59 17.41 11.84
CA VAL A 154 22.64 16.88 12.82
C VAL A 154 21.36 16.46 12.11
N TYR A 155 20.82 17.31 11.24
CA TYR A 155 19.66 16.97 10.43
C TYR A 155 19.91 15.78 9.50
N ARG A 156 21.10 15.70 8.89
CA ARG A 156 21.49 14.55 8.05
C ARG A 156 21.58 13.24 8.83
N GLN A 157 22.17 13.25 10.02
CA GLN A 157 22.18 12.07 10.89
C GLN A 157 20.75 11.69 11.32
N ARG A 158 19.92 12.69 11.62
CA ARG A 158 18.51 12.49 11.96
C ARG A 158 17.71 11.87 10.81
N ARG A 159 17.97 12.27 9.56
CA ARG A 159 17.40 11.64 8.36
C ARG A 159 17.84 10.20 8.18
N LYS A 160 19.12 9.90 8.42
CA LYS A 160 19.62 8.52 8.37
C LYS A 160 18.90 7.62 9.39
N TYR A 161 18.63 8.12 10.60
CA TYR A 161 17.82 7.40 11.58
C TYR A 161 16.42 7.05 11.04
N PHE A 162 15.71 7.99 10.41
CA PHE A 162 14.40 7.71 9.82
C PHE A 162 14.46 6.71 8.66
N VAL A 163 15.52 6.77 7.83
CA VAL A 163 15.76 5.77 6.78
C VAL A 163 15.94 4.38 7.39
N ASP A 164 16.75 4.25 8.44
CA ASP A 164 16.99 2.98 9.11
C ASP A 164 15.70 2.43 9.74
N VAL A 165 14.88 3.28 10.36
CA VAL A 165 13.56 2.90 10.90
C VAL A 165 12.66 2.32 9.79
N ALA A 166 12.53 3.03 8.66
CA ALA A 166 11.67 2.60 7.57
C ALA A 166 12.19 1.34 6.85
N MET A 167 13.51 1.21 6.66
CA MET A 167 14.12 0.06 5.98
C MET A 167 14.03 -1.24 6.82
N ASN A 168 14.03 -1.11 8.14
CA ASN A 168 13.91 -2.22 9.08
C ASN A 168 12.46 -2.63 9.34
N TYR A 169 11.48 -1.77 9.02
CA TYR A 169 10.06 -2.11 9.13
C TYR A 169 9.68 -3.28 8.21
N LYS A 170 8.84 -4.19 8.72
CA LYS A 170 8.24 -5.29 7.97
C LYS A 170 6.74 -5.27 8.13
N TYR A 171 6.04 -5.62 7.05
CA TYR A 171 4.59 -5.67 7.09
C TYR A 171 4.08 -6.60 8.22
N GLY A 172 3.07 -6.13 8.95
CA GLY A 172 2.47 -6.87 10.07
C GLY A 172 3.12 -6.62 11.42
N GLN A 173 4.25 -5.91 11.48
CA GLN A 173 4.80 -5.40 12.74
C GLN A 173 4.13 -4.07 13.11
N PRO A 174 4.05 -3.73 14.41
CA PRO A 174 3.69 -2.36 14.80
C PRO A 174 4.72 -1.38 14.23
N ILE A 175 4.25 -0.24 13.76
CA ILE A 175 5.10 0.81 13.20
C ILE A 175 5.95 1.39 14.34
N PRO A 176 7.29 1.47 14.18
CA PRO A 176 8.15 2.02 15.21
C PRO A 176 7.76 3.46 15.56
N ARG A 177 7.56 3.70 16.86
CA ARG A 177 7.34 5.04 17.38
C ARG A 177 8.66 5.82 17.37
N VAL A 178 8.56 7.11 17.08
CA VAL A 178 9.71 8.01 17.04
C VAL A 178 9.58 9.08 18.12
N ASP A 179 10.62 9.22 18.93
CA ASP A 179 10.77 10.33 19.86
C ASP A 179 11.22 11.58 19.09
N TYR A 180 10.25 12.43 18.73
CA TYR A 180 10.52 13.71 18.08
C TYR A 180 11.19 14.69 19.05
N THR A 181 12.19 15.41 18.57
CA THR A 181 12.90 16.42 19.38
C THR A 181 12.02 17.64 19.61
N PRO A 182 12.30 18.47 20.64
CA PRO A 182 11.56 19.71 20.86
C PRO A 182 11.58 20.67 19.66
N GLU A 183 12.65 20.67 18.86
CA GLU A 183 12.75 21.48 17.64
C GLU A 183 11.85 20.96 16.52
N GLU A 184 11.79 19.63 16.35
CA GLU A 184 10.89 18.98 15.40
C GLU A 184 9.42 19.26 15.79
N ILE A 185 9.07 19.11 17.08
CA ILE A 185 7.72 19.42 17.58
C ILE A 185 7.38 20.90 17.38
N LYS A 186 8.33 21.81 17.58
CA LYS A 186 8.13 23.24 17.33
C LYS A 186 7.85 23.53 15.86
N THR A 187 8.61 22.89 14.96
CA THR A 187 8.42 23.02 13.50
C THR A 187 7.03 22.53 13.10
N TRP A 188 6.61 21.36 13.60
CA TRP A 188 5.26 20.85 13.42
C TRP A 188 4.19 21.83 13.91
N GLY A 189 4.35 22.37 15.12
CA GLY A 189 3.38 23.30 15.71
C GLY A 189 3.18 24.56 14.88
N VAL A 190 4.24 25.09 14.27
CA VAL A 190 4.14 26.22 13.32
C VAL A 190 3.24 25.85 12.13
N VAL A 191 3.51 24.72 11.48
CA VAL A 191 2.76 24.25 10.30
C VAL A 191 1.30 23.95 10.68
N PHE A 192 1.09 23.22 11.77
CA PHE A 192 -0.22 22.84 12.29
C PHE A 192 -1.09 24.06 12.55
N ARG A 193 -0.55 25.08 13.24
CA ARG A 193 -1.27 26.30 13.59
C ARG A 193 -1.66 27.10 12.35
N GLU A 194 -0.76 27.29 11.40
CA GLU A 194 -1.07 28.07 10.19
C GLU A 194 -2.09 27.37 9.31
N LEU A 195 -2.01 26.04 9.16
CA LEU A 195 -2.99 25.28 8.38
C LEU A 195 -4.37 25.22 9.05
N THR A 196 -4.41 25.07 10.37
CA THR A 196 -5.68 24.98 11.12
C THR A 196 -6.52 26.25 10.98
N LYS A 197 -5.88 27.42 10.77
CA LYS A 197 -6.60 28.68 10.46
C LYS A 197 -7.29 28.64 9.10
N LEU A 198 -6.75 27.90 8.14
CA LEU A 198 -7.22 27.87 6.75
C LEU A 198 -8.25 26.79 6.48
N TYR A 199 -8.21 25.67 7.22
CA TYR A 199 -9.12 24.54 6.98
C TYR A 199 -10.60 24.93 6.91
N PRO A 200 -11.17 25.75 7.82
CA PRO A 200 -12.60 26.03 7.81
C PRO A 200 -13.12 26.66 6.51
N THR A 201 -12.27 27.39 5.80
CA THR A 201 -12.63 28.14 4.59
C THR A 201 -12.17 27.48 3.30
N HIS A 202 -11.18 26.58 3.36
CA HIS A 202 -10.53 26.04 2.17
C HIS A 202 -10.53 24.51 2.07
N ALA A 203 -10.78 23.78 3.17
CA ALA A 203 -10.81 22.33 3.14
C ALA A 203 -12.20 21.81 2.74
N CYS A 204 -12.26 20.67 2.05
CA CYS A 204 -13.53 20.04 1.72
C CYS A 204 -14.26 19.48 2.95
N ARG A 205 -15.55 19.19 2.78
CA ARG A 205 -16.43 18.67 3.82
C ARG A 205 -15.92 17.37 4.45
N GLU A 206 -15.36 16.47 3.64
CA GLU A 206 -14.78 15.20 4.07
C GLU A 206 -13.60 15.42 5.01
N TYR A 207 -12.71 16.37 4.65
CA TYR A 207 -11.58 16.76 5.48
C TYR A 207 -12.06 17.32 6.83
N LEU A 208 -12.98 18.31 6.80
CA LEU A 208 -13.50 18.96 8.00
C LEU A 208 -14.27 18.00 8.92
N LYS A 209 -14.88 16.95 8.36
CA LYS A 209 -15.52 15.89 9.13
C LYS A 209 -14.51 14.99 9.84
N ASN A 210 -13.40 14.66 9.19
CA ASN A 210 -12.44 13.67 9.70
C ASN A 210 -11.36 14.28 10.60
N PHE A 211 -10.94 15.52 10.36
CA PHE A 211 -9.88 16.18 11.12
C PHE A 211 -10.13 16.24 12.64
N PRO A 212 -11.33 16.61 13.15
CA PRO A 212 -11.60 16.58 14.59
C PRO A 212 -11.47 15.19 15.22
N LEU A 213 -11.72 14.14 14.45
CA LEU A 213 -11.60 12.75 14.91
C LEU A 213 -10.13 12.34 15.03
N LEU A 214 -9.27 12.83 14.13
CA LEU A 214 -7.83 12.66 14.22
C LEU A 214 -7.24 13.40 15.44
N THR A 215 -7.72 14.62 15.73
CA THR A 215 -7.35 15.34 16.97
C THR A 215 -7.75 14.57 18.21
N LYS A 216 -8.95 13.97 18.22
CA LYS A 216 -9.46 13.22 19.37
C LYS A 216 -8.78 11.87 19.59
N HIS A 217 -8.49 11.13 18.52
CA HIS A 217 -8.09 9.71 18.60
C HIS A 217 -6.63 9.46 18.25
N CYS A 218 -5.99 10.34 17.47
CA CYS A 218 -4.62 10.14 16.97
C CYS A 218 -3.62 11.18 17.51
N GLY A 219 -4.04 12.04 18.44
CA GLY A 219 -3.14 13.01 19.08
C GLY A 219 -2.70 14.16 18.17
N TYR A 220 -3.50 14.53 17.17
CA TYR A 220 -3.23 15.70 16.32
C TYR A 220 -3.41 16.99 17.12
N ARG A 221 -2.28 17.55 17.58
CA ARG A 221 -2.23 18.80 18.34
C ARG A 221 -1.02 19.61 17.92
N GLU A 222 -1.04 20.91 18.21
CA GLU A 222 0.07 21.81 17.92
C GLU A 222 1.37 21.41 18.64
N ASP A 223 1.25 20.82 19.84
CA ASP A 223 2.36 20.43 20.71
C ASP A 223 2.78 18.96 20.54
N ASN A 224 2.24 18.24 19.56
CA ASN A 224 2.47 16.80 19.44
C ASN A 224 2.39 16.33 17.98
N VAL A 225 3.47 15.73 17.49
CA VAL A 225 3.50 15.03 16.20
C VAL A 225 2.82 13.66 16.36
N PRO A 226 1.76 13.35 15.61
CA PRO A 226 1.09 12.05 15.66
C PRO A 226 2.03 10.90 15.28
N GLN A 227 1.88 9.75 15.95
CA GLN A 227 2.64 8.55 15.63
C GLN A 227 1.91 7.75 14.54
N LEU A 228 2.67 7.27 13.55
CA LEU A 228 2.10 6.54 12.41
C LEU A 228 1.33 5.28 12.83
N GLU A 229 1.72 4.61 13.92
CA GLU A 229 0.99 3.43 14.43
C GLU A 229 -0.45 3.77 14.82
N ASP A 230 -0.65 4.85 15.58
CA ASP A 230 -1.98 5.29 16.02
C ASP A 230 -2.85 5.70 14.83
N VAL A 231 -2.24 6.40 13.87
CA VAL A 231 -2.89 6.80 12.62
C VAL A 231 -3.26 5.59 11.76
N SER A 232 -2.37 4.59 11.66
CA SER A 232 -2.61 3.35 10.90
C SER A 232 -3.80 2.59 11.47
N MET A 233 -3.86 2.45 12.79
CA MET A 233 -4.96 1.78 13.48
C MET A 233 -6.29 2.52 13.28
N PHE A 234 -6.29 3.85 13.39
CA PHE A 234 -7.49 4.65 13.12
C PHE A 234 -7.97 4.52 11.67
N LEU A 235 -7.07 4.62 10.68
CA LEU A 235 -7.45 4.45 9.28
C LEU A 235 -7.97 3.04 8.99
N LYS A 236 -7.41 2.03 9.64
CA LYS A 236 -7.81 0.63 9.46
C LYS A 236 -9.26 0.43 9.87
N GLU A 237 -9.68 1.02 10.99
CA GLU A 237 -11.06 0.98 11.47
C GLU A 237 -12.01 1.81 10.59
N ARG A 238 -11.54 2.93 10.05
CA ARG A 238 -12.39 3.90 9.35
C ARG A 238 -12.63 3.56 7.88
N SER A 239 -11.60 3.12 7.18
CA SER A 239 -11.65 2.87 5.74
C SER A 239 -10.89 1.62 5.30
N GLY A 240 -10.30 0.88 6.24
CA GLY A 240 -9.45 -0.27 5.95
C GLY A 240 -8.07 0.11 5.39
N PHE A 241 -7.74 1.41 5.33
CA PHE A 241 -6.39 1.86 5.00
C PHE A 241 -5.43 1.65 6.15
N THR A 242 -4.17 1.41 5.83
CA THR A 242 -3.07 1.39 6.79
C THR A 242 -1.96 2.27 6.23
N VAL A 243 -1.12 2.81 7.13
CA VAL A 243 0.10 3.50 6.71
C VAL A 243 1.29 2.57 6.85
N ARG A 244 2.32 2.81 6.02
CA ARG A 244 3.60 2.11 6.07
C ARG A 244 4.73 3.14 6.07
N PRO A 245 5.67 3.10 7.03
CA PRO A 245 6.82 3.99 7.01
C PRO A 245 7.64 3.77 5.73
N VAL A 246 8.02 4.86 5.07
CA VAL A 246 8.90 4.85 3.91
C VAL A 246 10.06 5.82 4.11
N ALA A 247 11.24 5.41 3.65
CA ALA A 247 12.47 6.19 3.86
C ALA A 247 12.55 7.42 2.94
N GLY A 248 11.82 7.45 1.84
CA GLY A 248 11.84 8.54 0.86
C GLY A 248 10.92 8.26 -0.32
N TYR A 249 11.20 8.86 -1.47
CA TYR A 249 10.35 8.73 -2.66
C TYR A 249 10.44 7.33 -3.27
N LEU A 250 9.28 6.73 -3.52
CA LEU A 250 9.16 5.50 -4.29
C LEU A 250 8.91 5.81 -5.76
N SER A 251 9.11 4.81 -6.62
CA SER A 251 8.60 4.89 -7.99
C SER A 251 7.08 5.02 -7.99
N PRO A 252 6.46 5.73 -8.95
CA PRO A 252 5.00 5.81 -9.06
C PRO A 252 4.35 4.43 -9.07
N ARG A 253 4.97 3.47 -9.76
CA ARG A 253 4.50 2.08 -9.82
C ARG A 253 4.46 1.44 -8.43
N ASP A 254 5.52 1.57 -7.64
CA ASP A 254 5.60 0.97 -6.30
C ASP A 254 4.66 1.64 -5.30
N PHE A 255 4.56 2.97 -5.39
CA PHE A 255 3.64 3.73 -4.55
C PHE A 255 2.17 3.36 -4.83
N LEU A 256 1.77 3.39 -6.11
CA LEU A 256 0.40 3.07 -6.52
C LEU A 256 0.06 1.59 -6.25
N ALA A 257 1.01 0.67 -6.43
CA ALA A 257 0.80 -0.73 -6.09
C ALA A 257 0.44 -0.91 -4.59
N GLY A 258 1.01 -0.10 -3.70
CA GLY A 258 0.62 -0.06 -2.28
C GLY A 258 -0.85 0.30 -2.07
N LEU A 259 -1.35 1.30 -2.81
CA LEU A 259 -2.74 1.75 -2.71
C LEU A 259 -3.73 0.64 -3.08
N ALA A 260 -3.37 -0.26 -3.99
CA ALA A 260 -4.21 -1.41 -4.36
C ALA A 260 -4.54 -2.30 -3.14
N TYR A 261 -3.62 -2.36 -2.18
CA TYR A 261 -3.76 -3.08 -0.92
C TYR A 261 -4.27 -2.22 0.25
N ARG A 262 -4.73 -0.99 -0.03
CA ARG A 262 -5.04 0.04 0.98
C ARG A 262 -3.86 0.34 1.91
N VAL A 263 -2.65 0.33 1.36
CA VAL A 263 -1.43 0.68 2.09
C VAL A 263 -0.88 1.99 1.54
N PHE A 264 -0.87 3.01 2.38
CA PHE A 264 -0.32 4.32 2.05
C PHE A 264 1.12 4.44 2.59
N HIS A 265 2.09 4.69 1.72
CA HIS A 265 3.49 4.87 2.14
C HIS A 265 3.67 6.30 2.67
N CYS A 266 4.13 6.42 3.90
CA CYS A 266 4.18 7.67 4.65
C CYS A 266 5.59 7.89 5.21
N THR A 267 6.17 9.06 5.00
CA THR A 267 7.45 9.44 5.62
C THR A 267 7.24 9.76 7.11
N GLN A 268 8.30 9.62 7.91
CA GLN A 268 8.30 9.95 9.35
C GLN A 268 9.17 11.16 9.70
N TYR A 269 10.05 11.59 8.81
CA TYR A 269 10.90 12.75 9.04
C TYR A 269 10.09 14.05 8.92
N ILE A 270 10.55 15.10 9.60
CA ILE A 270 9.99 16.44 9.48
C ILE A 270 10.91 17.34 8.68
N ARG A 271 10.34 18.32 7.97
CA ARG A 271 11.08 19.37 7.26
C ARG A 271 12.05 20.12 8.18
N HIS A 272 13.06 20.74 7.57
CA HIS A 272 14.08 21.49 8.30
C HIS A 272 13.51 22.74 8.99
N GLY A 273 13.88 22.99 10.24
CA GLY A 273 13.31 24.07 11.07
C GLY A 273 13.64 25.49 10.61
N SER A 274 14.62 25.67 9.71
CA SER A 274 14.97 27.00 9.17
C SER A 274 13.88 27.61 8.29
N ASP A 275 13.05 26.77 7.65
CA ASP A 275 11.97 27.21 6.79
C ASP A 275 10.73 26.30 6.97
N PRO A 276 9.98 26.46 8.07
CA PRO A 276 8.89 25.56 8.42
C PRO A 276 7.72 25.61 7.43
N LEU A 277 7.57 26.69 6.66
CA LEU A 277 6.45 26.85 5.72
C LEU A 277 6.78 26.38 4.30
N TYR A 278 8.00 25.88 4.07
CA TYR A 278 8.46 25.39 2.78
C TYR A 278 9.15 24.03 2.92
N THR A 279 8.88 23.13 1.98
CA THR A 279 9.66 21.91 1.81
C THR A 279 9.52 21.43 0.36
N PRO A 280 10.61 21.00 -0.30
CA PRO A 280 10.52 20.31 -1.58
C PRO A 280 10.11 18.84 -1.42
N GLU A 281 10.23 18.30 -0.20
CA GLU A 281 9.99 16.90 0.15
C GLU A 281 8.63 16.71 0.86
N PRO A 282 8.01 15.52 0.77
CA PRO A 282 6.76 15.18 1.43
C PRO A 282 7.12 14.68 2.83
N ASP A 283 7.33 15.62 3.74
CA ASP A 283 7.62 15.32 5.13
C ASP A 283 6.36 14.86 5.89
N THR A 284 6.52 14.44 7.15
CA THR A 284 5.41 13.98 7.96
C THR A 284 4.27 15.00 8.09
N CYS A 285 4.54 16.30 7.95
CA CYS A 285 3.49 17.32 7.92
C CYS A 285 2.62 17.16 6.67
N HIS A 286 3.23 17.01 5.49
CA HIS A 286 2.53 16.75 4.23
C HIS A 286 1.63 15.51 4.34
N GLU A 287 2.19 14.42 4.85
CA GLU A 287 1.49 13.15 4.92
C GLU A 287 0.30 13.19 5.91
N LEU A 288 0.57 13.62 7.14
CA LEU A 288 -0.41 13.56 8.22
C LEU A 288 -1.49 14.63 8.09
N LEU A 289 -1.14 15.84 7.66
CA LEU A 289 -2.09 16.96 7.57
C LEU A 289 -2.72 17.08 6.18
N GLY A 290 -2.10 16.52 5.13
CA GLY A 290 -2.64 16.50 3.79
C GLY A 290 -3.47 15.25 3.48
N HIS A 291 -2.83 14.07 3.51
CA HIS A 291 -3.42 12.85 2.98
C HIS A 291 -4.35 12.12 3.95
N VAL A 292 -3.92 11.96 5.21
CA VAL A 292 -4.62 11.12 6.20
C VAL A 292 -6.10 11.49 6.41
N PRO A 293 -6.51 12.77 6.51
CA PRO A 293 -7.91 13.13 6.72
C PRO A 293 -8.84 12.67 5.58
N LEU A 294 -8.34 12.67 4.34
CA LEU A 294 -9.10 12.16 3.18
C LEU A 294 -9.10 10.64 3.14
N LEU A 295 -7.98 9.99 3.48
CA LEU A 295 -7.92 8.51 3.55
C LEU A 295 -8.85 7.93 4.62
N ALA A 296 -9.24 8.72 5.62
CA ALA A 296 -10.25 8.34 6.62
C ALA A 296 -11.70 8.37 6.09
N ASP A 297 -11.94 8.94 4.91
CA ASP A 297 -13.24 8.88 4.24
C ASP A 297 -13.35 7.59 3.39
N PRO A 298 -14.38 6.75 3.61
CA PRO A 298 -14.51 5.49 2.87
C PRO A 298 -14.62 5.63 1.35
N LYS A 299 -15.23 6.71 0.84
CA LYS A 299 -15.39 6.91 -0.61
C LYS A 299 -14.06 7.27 -1.23
N PHE A 300 -13.32 8.19 -0.60
CA PHE A 300 -11.99 8.57 -1.05
C PHE A 300 -10.99 7.40 -0.95
N ALA A 301 -11.09 6.60 0.11
CA ALA A 301 -10.28 5.38 0.27
C ALA A 301 -10.56 4.36 -0.84
N GLN A 302 -11.84 4.08 -1.12
CA GLN A 302 -12.22 3.18 -2.23
C GLN A 302 -11.63 3.67 -3.55
N PHE A 303 -11.74 4.96 -3.81
CA PHE A 303 -11.19 5.56 -5.01
C PHE A 303 -9.66 5.46 -5.10
N SER A 304 -8.96 5.79 -4.01
CA SER A 304 -7.49 5.67 -3.95
C SER A 304 -7.05 4.23 -4.22
N GLN A 305 -7.81 3.26 -3.73
CA GLN A 305 -7.59 1.85 -4.00
C GLN A 305 -7.82 1.50 -5.48
N GLU A 306 -8.85 2.05 -6.12
CA GLU A 306 -9.14 1.82 -7.54
C GLU A 306 -7.99 2.32 -8.44
N ILE A 307 -7.40 3.48 -8.14
CA ILE A 307 -6.17 3.94 -8.82
C ILE A 307 -5.05 2.91 -8.62
N GLY A 308 -4.86 2.43 -7.39
CA GLY A 308 -3.85 1.43 -7.10
C GLY A 308 -4.05 0.15 -7.90
N LEU A 309 -5.28 -0.37 -7.96
CA LEU A 309 -5.65 -1.55 -8.76
C LEU A 309 -5.43 -1.31 -10.26
N ALA A 310 -5.74 -0.11 -10.75
CA ALA A 310 -5.51 0.27 -12.14
C ALA A 310 -4.02 0.39 -12.50
N SER A 311 -3.13 0.59 -11.52
CA SER A 311 -1.68 0.63 -11.76
C SER A 311 -1.05 -0.75 -11.99
N LEU A 312 -1.72 -1.82 -11.53
CA LEU A 312 -1.17 -3.18 -11.56
C LEU A 312 -1.16 -3.75 -12.98
N GLY A 313 0.04 -4.05 -13.48
CA GLY A 313 0.23 -4.58 -14.83
C GLY A 313 0.09 -3.54 -15.96
N SER A 314 -0.10 -2.27 -15.63
CA SER A 314 -0.22 -1.17 -16.60
C SER A 314 1.14 -0.71 -17.11
N SER A 315 1.16 -0.08 -18.29
CA SER A 315 2.35 0.52 -18.88
C SER A 315 2.94 1.63 -18.01
N ASP A 316 4.23 1.97 -18.17
CA ASP A 316 4.82 3.09 -17.41
C ASP A 316 4.16 4.43 -17.73
N GLU A 317 3.69 4.61 -18.98
CA GLU A 317 2.96 5.80 -19.40
C GLU A 317 1.61 5.93 -18.66
N ASP A 318 0.84 4.84 -18.56
CA ASP A 318 -0.44 4.86 -17.88
C ASP A 318 -0.29 4.98 -16.37
N VAL A 319 0.75 4.35 -15.79
CA VAL A 319 1.13 4.56 -14.40
C VAL A 319 1.42 6.04 -14.13
N GLN A 320 2.12 6.74 -15.02
CA GLN A 320 2.38 8.16 -14.88
C GLN A 320 1.10 9.00 -14.96
N LYS A 321 0.15 8.66 -15.84
CA LYS A 321 -1.16 9.33 -15.92
C LYS A 321 -1.97 9.12 -14.65
N LEU A 322 -2.04 7.88 -14.14
CA LEU A 322 -2.70 7.55 -12.87
C LEU A 322 -2.11 8.31 -11.69
N ALA A 323 -0.78 8.42 -11.66
CA ALA A 323 -0.10 9.13 -10.59
C ALA A 323 -0.34 10.65 -10.66
N THR A 324 -0.43 11.20 -11.88
CA THR A 324 -0.85 12.59 -12.12
C THR A 324 -2.31 12.82 -11.70
N LEU A 325 -3.21 11.87 -11.96
CA LEU A 325 -4.60 11.94 -11.51
C LEU A 325 -4.71 11.94 -9.99
N LEU A 326 -3.97 11.05 -9.32
CA LEU A 326 -3.90 11.01 -7.86
C LEU A 326 -3.36 12.32 -7.29
N TYR A 327 -2.33 12.90 -7.92
CA TYR A 327 -1.82 14.21 -7.54
C TYR A 327 -2.88 15.30 -7.66
N ASN A 328 -3.48 15.44 -8.84
CA ASN A 328 -4.52 16.44 -9.07
C ASN A 328 -5.68 16.30 -8.08
N MET A 329 -6.04 15.09 -7.65
CA MET A 329 -7.06 14.89 -6.61
C MET A 329 -6.66 15.48 -5.25
N PHE A 330 -5.37 15.37 -4.88
CA PHE A 330 -4.85 15.99 -3.67
C PHE A 330 -4.57 17.49 -3.87
N THR A 331 -4.53 18.01 -5.12
CA THR A 331 -4.01 19.35 -5.43
C THR A 331 -4.96 20.32 -6.17
N ASP A 332 -6.06 19.87 -6.79
CA ASP A 332 -7.06 20.73 -7.46
C ASP A 332 -7.89 21.45 -6.40
N SER A 333 -8.05 22.77 -6.37
CA SER A 333 -7.49 23.89 -7.15
C SER A 333 -7.72 25.15 -6.29
N ASP A 334 -6.76 26.08 -6.21
CA ASP A 334 -6.86 27.37 -5.50
C ASP A 334 -7.13 27.33 -3.97
N SER A 335 -6.35 26.56 -3.20
CA SER A 335 -6.37 26.66 -1.73
C SER A 335 -5.04 27.09 -1.12
N ALA A 336 -5.09 28.08 -0.23
CA ALA A 336 -3.97 28.51 0.61
C ALA A 336 -3.39 27.35 1.47
N ILE A 337 -4.16 26.29 1.70
CA ILE A 337 -3.74 25.06 2.40
C ILE A 337 -2.63 24.34 1.62
N PHE A 338 -2.78 24.19 0.30
CA PHE A 338 -1.79 23.48 -0.51
C PHE A 338 -0.50 24.29 -0.66
N SER A 339 -0.61 25.62 -0.71
CA SER A 339 0.54 26.52 -0.63
C SER A 339 1.34 26.34 0.66
N LEU A 340 0.70 26.17 1.82
CA LEU A 340 1.41 25.97 3.10
C LEU A 340 1.95 24.54 3.29
N LEU A 341 1.33 23.53 2.67
CA LEU A 341 1.82 22.15 2.74
C LEU A 341 2.95 21.86 1.75
N ASN A 342 3.11 22.64 0.67
CA ASN A 342 3.87 22.20 -0.51
C ASN A 342 4.55 23.34 -1.30
N LEU A 343 5.00 24.42 -0.66
CA LEU A 343 5.28 25.75 -1.27
C LEU A 343 6.33 25.82 -2.40
N ALA A 344 6.10 25.15 -3.53
CA ALA A 344 6.57 25.53 -4.85
C ALA A 344 5.47 25.20 -5.86
N PHE A 345 4.50 26.12 -6.00
CA PHE A 345 3.94 26.61 -7.27
C PHE A 345 2.79 27.59 -7.00
N VAL A 346 3.05 28.90 -7.03
CA VAL A 346 2.37 29.90 -7.89
C VAL A 346 3.17 31.20 -7.72
N SER A 347 4.01 31.47 -8.72
CA SER A 347 4.43 32.82 -9.03
C SER A 347 3.20 33.62 -9.46
N LYS A 348 3.02 34.82 -8.88
CA LYS A 348 2.34 35.98 -9.46
C LYS A 348 1.70 35.74 -10.84
N THR A 349 0.40 35.50 -10.88
CA THR A 349 -0.48 36.04 -11.92
C THR A 349 -1.84 36.23 -11.29
N GLY A 350 -2.24 37.49 -11.12
CA GLY A 350 -3.64 37.80 -10.88
C GLY A 350 -4.44 37.40 -12.11
N ASN A 351 -5.51 36.63 -11.90
CA ASN A 351 -6.80 37.00 -12.46
C ASN A 351 -7.91 36.22 -11.75
N SER A 352 -8.97 36.96 -11.46
CA SER A 352 -10.25 36.56 -10.90
C SER A 352 -10.94 35.47 -11.73
N GLY A 353 -11.39 34.42 -11.06
CA GLY A 353 -12.25 33.38 -11.64
C GLY A 353 -12.72 32.41 -10.56
N LEU A 354 -13.57 32.88 -9.63
CA LEU A 354 -14.22 32.04 -8.63
C LEU A 354 -15.17 31.06 -9.32
N THR A 355 -14.86 29.77 -9.29
CA THR A 355 -15.85 28.69 -9.45
C THR A 355 -15.83 27.83 -8.19
N GLU A 356 -16.96 27.76 -7.50
CA GLU A 356 -17.23 26.86 -6.37
C GLU A 356 -17.10 25.39 -6.81
N GLN A 357 -15.89 24.85 -6.80
CA GLN A 357 -15.66 23.41 -6.83
C GLN A 357 -14.61 23.09 -5.77
N GLY A 358 -15.09 22.68 -4.59
CA GLY A 358 -14.22 22.19 -3.51
C GLY A 358 -13.47 20.93 -3.94
N PHE A 359 -12.36 20.63 -3.24
CA PHE A 359 -11.51 19.45 -3.43
C PHE A 359 -12.31 18.16 -3.70
N CYS A 360 -12.42 17.80 -4.98
CA CYS A 360 -12.70 16.49 -5.53
C CYS A 360 -12.98 16.67 -7.03
N LEU A 361 -12.08 16.19 -7.90
CA LEU A 361 -12.55 15.76 -9.22
C LEU A 361 -13.69 14.75 -9.00
N PRO A 362 -14.77 14.79 -9.80
CA PRO A 362 -15.86 13.84 -9.64
C PRO A 362 -15.32 12.41 -9.68
N LEU A 363 -15.52 11.66 -8.59
CA LEU A 363 -15.09 10.26 -8.42
C LEU A 363 -15.48 9.37 -9.63
N GLU A 364 -16.57 9.71 -10.31
CA GLU A 364 -17.08 9.03 -11.50
C GLU A 364 -16.16 9.22 -12.72
N ASN A 365 -15.68 10.44 -12.99
CA ASN A 365 -14.79 10.71 -14.12
C ASN A 365 -13.47 9.96 -14.00
N SER A 366 -12.94 9.88 -12.77
CA SER A 366 -11.70 9.18 -12.48
C SER A 366 -11.84 7.65 -12.57
N ARG A 367 -13.03 7.10 -12.26
CA ARG A 367 -13.35 5.67 -12.47
C ARG A 367 -13.38 5.30 -13.94
N ASP A 368 -13.98 6.15 -14.76
CA ASP A 368 -14.05 5.90 -16.19
C ASP A 368 -12.69 6.03 -16.86
N PHE A 369 -11.83 6.94 -16.36
CA PHE A 369 -10.43 6.97 -16.74
C PHE A 369 -9.71 5.66 -16.39
N ALA A 370 -9.86 5.13 -15.16
CA ALA A 370 -9.25 3.87 -14.77
C ALA A 370 -9.71 2.67 -15.61
N LYS A 371 -10.97 2.67 -16.07
CA LYS A 371 -11.51 1.65 -17.00
C LYS A 371 -10.94 1.76 -18.41
N SER A 372 -10.51 2.94 -18.84
CA SER A 372 -9.95 3.18 -20.18
C SER A 372 -8.52 2.66 -20.35
N ILE A 373 -7.85 2.27 -19.26
CA ILE A 373 -6.48 1.78 -19.28
C ILE A 373 -6.43 0.37 -19.88
N ASN A 374 -5.64 0.22 -20.95
CA ASN A 374 -5.51 -1.04 -21.66
C ASN A 374 -4.63 -2.01 -20.86
N ARG A 375 -5.19 -3.17 -20.48
CA ARG A 375 -4.49 -4.20 -19.72
C ARG A 375 -4.89 -5.61 -20.18
N PRO A 376 -3.96 -6.58 -20.16
CA PRO A 376 -4.23 -7.94 -20.65
C PRO A 376 -5.12 -8.78 -19.72
N PHE A 377 -5.46 -8.28 -18.54
CA PHE A 377 -6.32 -8.94 -17.56
C PHE A 377 -7.03 -7.92 -16.66
N SER A 378 -8.18 -8.30 -16.09
CA SER A 378 -8.82 -7.49 -15.05
C SER A 378 -8.38 -7.92 -13.66
N VAL A 379 -8.48 -7.01 -12.69
CA VAL A 379 -8.16 -7.30 -11.28
C VAL A 379 -9.35 -6.99 -10.39
N TYR A 380 -9.53 -7.81 -9.36
CA TYR A 380 -10.52 -7.64 -8.30
C TYR A 380 -9.83 -7.67 -6.95
N PHE A 381 -10.21 -6.77 -6.03
CA PHE A 381 -9.71 -6.82 -4.65
C PHE A 381 -10.74 -7.51 -3.77
N ASN A 382 -10.33 -8.60 -3.12
CA ASN A 382 -11.15 -9.30 -2.14
C ASN A 382 -10.89 -8.71 -0.74
N PRO A 383 -11.88 -8.04 -0.12
CA PRO A 383 -11.69 -7.39 1.18
C PRO A 383 -11.55 -8.37 2.34
N TYR A 384 -12.09 -9.59 2.22
CA TYR A 384 -12.05 -10.61 3.27
C TYR A 384 -10.65 -11.22 3.40
N THR A 385 -10.03 -11.54 2.26
CA THR A 385 -8.67 -12.08 2.19
C THR A 385 -7.62 -10.97 2.11
N GLN A 386 -8.05 -9.72 1.87
CA GLN A 386 -7.22 -8.54 1.60
C GLN A 386 -6.21 -8.77 0.46
N SER A 387 -6.62 -9.49 -0.57
CA SER A 387 -5.78 -9.90 -1.69
C SER A 387 -6.35 -9.46 -3.03
N ILE A 388 -5.51 -9.55 -4.07
CA ILE A 388 -5.88 -9.18 -5.44
C ILE A 388 -5.99 -10.45 -6.27
N GLU A 389 -7.16 -10.62 -6.88
CA GLU A 389 -7.48 -11.71 -7.78
C GLU A 389 -7.37 -11.24 -9.23
N ILE A 390 -6.67 -12.02 -10.05
CA ILE A 390 -6.52 -11.75 -11.48
C ILE A 390 -7.67 -12.47 -12.20
N LEU A 391 -8.53 -11.69 -12.83
CA LEU A 391 -9.66 -12.16 -13.63
C LEU A 391 -9.18 -12.35 -15.07
N LYS A 392 -8.84 -13.61 -15.39
CA LYS A 392 -8.30 -14.00 -16.70
C LYS A 392 -9.02 -15.18 -17.35
N ASP A 393 -9.77 -15.94 -16.57
CA ASP A 393 -10.45 -17.17 -17.01
C ASP A 393 -11.83 -17.29 -16.36
N THR A 394 -12.71 -18.11 -16.96
CA THR A 394 -14.11 -18.27 -16.52
C THR A 394 -14.20 -18.67 -15.03
N ARG A 395 -13.25 -19.46 -14.53
CA ARG A 395 -13.26 -19.93 -13.14
C ARG A 395 -12.96 -18.80 -12.16
N SER A 396 -11.98 -17.94 -12.48
CA SER A 396 -11.69 -16.74 -11.67
C SER A 396 -12.89 -15.80 -11.59
N ILE A 397 -13.65 -15.66 -12.68
CA ILE A 397 -14.86 -14.84 -12.72
C ILE A 397 -16.00 -15.49 -11.93
N GLU A 398 -16.19 -16.81 -12.06
CA GLU A 398 -17.22 -17.55 -11.34
C GLU A 398 -17.07 -17.43 -9.81
N ASN A 399 -15.85 -17.47 -9.30
CA ASN A 399 -15.58 -17.27 -7.86
C ASN A 399 -16.07 -15.90 -7.39
N VAL A 400 -15.74 -14.82 -8.11
CA VAL A 400 -16.19 -13.47 -7.73
C VAL A 400 -17.71 -13.34 -7.82
N VAL A 401 -18.34 -13.98 -8.83
CA VAL A 401 -19.80 -13.98 -8.95
C VAL A 401 -20.47 -14.74 -7.80
N GLN A 402 -19.88 -15.85 -7.33
CA GLN A 402 -20.35 -16.59 -6.16
C GLN A 402 -20.29 -15.72 -4.90
N ASP A 403 -19.18 -15.02 -4.67
CA ASP A 403 -19.01 -14.12 -3.53
C ASP A 403 -20.06 -12.99 -3.56
N LEU A 404 -20.25 -12.33 -4.71
CA LEU A 404 -21.28 -11.30 -4.89
C LEU A 404 -22.70 -11.83 -4.66
N ARG A 405 -22.98 -13.07 -5.07
CA ARG A 405 -24.28 -13.71 -4.82
C ARG A 405 -24.50 -13.95 -3.32
N SER A 406 -23.46 -14.35 -2.59
CA SER A 406 -23.52 -14.52 -1.13
C SER A 406 -23.81 -13.19 -0.42
N ASP A 407 -23.15 -12.11 -0.84
CA ASP A 407 -23.39 -10.78 -0.30
C ASP A 407 -24.83 -10.31 -0.59
N LEU A 408 -25.33 -10.51 -1.82
CA LEU A 408 -26.72 -10.19 -2.17
C LEU A 408 -27.74 -11.00 -1.36
N ASN A 409 -27.49 -12.29 -1.14
CA ASN A 409 -28.36 -13.11 -0.28
C ASN A 409 -28.42 -12.55 1.15
N THR A 410 -27.29 -12.11 1.70
CA THR A 410 -27.23 -11.49 3.03
C THR A 410 -28.07 -10.22 3.10
N VAL A 411 -28.03 -9.39 2.06
CA VAL A 411 -28.88 -8.18 1.95
C VAL A 411 -30.36 -8.57 1.85
N CYS A 412 -30.71 -9.55 1.03
CA CYS A 412 -32.08 -10.06 0.90
C CYS A 412 -32.63 -10.59 2.23
N ASP A 413 -31.82 -11.31 3.00
CA ASP A 413 -32.19 -11.82 4.32
C ASP A 413 -32.38 -10.69 5.33
N ALA A 414 -31.52 -9.67 5.30
CA ALA A 414 -31.66 -8.49 6.15
C ALA A 414 -32.96 -7.72 5.84
N LEU A 415 -33.26 -7.50 4.56
CA LEU A 415 -34.52 -6.89 4.12
C LEU A 415 -35.75 -7.72 4.53
N SER A 416 -35.67 -9.04 4.38
CA SER A 416 -36.74 -9.97 4.78
C SER A 416 -36.99 -9.92 6.29
N LYS A 417 -35.93 -9.82 7.10
CA LYS A 417 -36.05 -9.64 8.55
C LYS A 417 -36.68 -8.29 8.87
N MET A 418 -36.22 -7.20 8.24
CA MET A 418 -36.79 -5.87 8.43
C MET A 418 -38.28 -5.83 8.11
N ASN A 419 -38.72 -6.44 6.99
CA ASN A 419 -40.13 -6.53 6.63
C ASN A 419 -40.94 -7.24 7.73
N ARG A 420 -40.45 -8.38 8.25
CA ARG A 420 -41.11 -9.10 9.35
C ARG A 420 -41.20 -8.30 10.66
N TYR A 421 -40.21 -7.45 10.98
CA TYR A 421 -40.17 -6.70 12.24
C TYR A 421 -40.78 -5.29 12.16
N LEU A 422 -40.77 -4.66 10.99
CA LEU A 422 -41.21 -3.27 10.78
C LEU A 422 -42.47 -3.16 9.91
N GLY A 423 -42.95 -4.24 9.30
CA GLY A 423 -44.19 -4.27 8.52
C GLY A 423 -44.17 -3.37 7.28
N ILE A 424 -43.03 -3.26 6.60
CA ILE A 424 -42.86 -2.54 5.32
C ILE A 424 -42.90 -3.53 4.17
#